data_AF-A0A8T3YAQ3-F1
#
_entry.id   AF-A0A8T3YAQ3-F1
#
_cell.length_a   1.000
_cell.length_b   1.000
_cell.length_c   1.000
_cell.angle_alpha   90.00
_cell.angle_beta   90.00
_cell.angle_gamma   90.00
#
_symmetry.space_group_name_H-M   'P 1'
#
loop_
_entity.id
_entity.type
_entity.pdbx_description
1 polymer ?
#
loop_
_entity_poly.entity_id
_entity_poly.type
_entity_poly.pdbx_seq_one_letter_code
_entity_poly.pdbx_strand_id
1 'polypeptide(L)'
;MDLNKEDIKALSADTRIAILKSLSKRRKMPAELAKQFSLAPSTINEHLKHLEVSKLVIRKNTGHKWIYYELTEKGSNLLAPKFPINLVLSLAGGIIFVAGLLYQFLPKTVDMASRAVETATKSAADISTLQPAKVQEMVQIDTVTTILVIIGAALIGFGLYRRFRKLN
;
A
#
# COMPACT_ATOMS: atom_id res chain seq x y z
N MET A 1 20.59 8.61 -7.54
CA MET A 1 20.38 8.82 -8.99
C MET A 1 19.96 10.26 -9.14
N ASP A 2 20.79 11.07 -9.79
CA ASP A 2 20.56 12.50 -9.90
C ASP A 2 19.81 12.81 -11.19
N LEU A 3 18.76 13.64 -11.08
CA LEU A 3 17.96 14.08 -12.21
C LEU A 3 18.64 15.28 -12.86
N ASN A 4 19.05 15.11 -14.12
CA ASN A 4 19.68 16.20 -14.88
C ASN A 4 18.62 17.03 -15.61
N LYS A 5 18.99 18.24 -16.04
CA LYS A 5 18.11 19.15 -16.81
C LYS A 5 17.46 18.48 -18.02
N GLU A 6 18.19 17.60 -18.71
CA GLU A 6 17.69 16.84 -19.85
C GLU A 6 16.61 15.83 -19.46
N ASP A 7 16.69 15.24 -18.27
CA ASP A 7 15.67 14.30 -17.77
C ASP A 7 14.37 15.03 -17.46
N ILE A 8 14.46 16.21 -16.84
CA ILE A 8 13.30 17.06 -16.54
C ILE A 8 12.65 17.53 -17.85
N LYS A 9 13.46 17.98 -18.81
CA LYS A 9 12.99 18.38 -20.14
C LYS A 9 12.40 17.21 -20.91
N ALA A 10 12.90 15.99 -20.72
CA ALA A 10 12.35 14.77 -21.33
C ALA A 10 11.00 14.34 -20.71
N LEU A 11 10.79 14.68 -19.44
CA LEU A 11 9.57 14.32 -18.70
C LEU A 11 8.51 15.42 -18.71
N SER A 12 8.82 16.63 -19.16
CA SER A 12 7.91 17.78 -19.11
C SER A 12 6.64 17.68 -19.96
N ALA A 13 6.47 16.60 -20.73
CA ALA A 13 5.25 16.38 -21.52
C ALA A 13 4.55 15.10 -21.05
N ASP A 14 3.26 15.20 -20.76
CA ASP A 14 2.45 14.10 -20.24
C ASP A 14 2.45 12.88 -21.16
N THR A 15 2.42 13.10 -22.48
CA THR A 15 2.51 12.04 -23.49
C THR A 15 3.78 11.21 -23.35
N ARG A 16 4.93 11.83 -23.04
CA ARG A 16 6.19 11.11 -22.86
C ARG A 16 6.17 10.25 -21.60
N ILE A 17 5.58 10.75 -20.51
CA ILE A 17 5.36 9.97 -19.30
C ILE A 17 4.43 8.77 -19.59
N ALA A 18 3.36 8.99 -20.34
CA ALA A 18 2.44 7.93 -20.74
C ALA A 18 3.12 6.86 -21.61
N ILE A 19 3.96 7.27 -22.55
CA ILE A 19 4.79 6.37 -23.37
C ILE A 19 5.72 5.54 -22.47
N LEU A 20 6.44 6.16 -21.53
CA LEU A 20 7.32 5.45 -20.58
C LEU A 20 6.54 4.40 -19.77
N LYS A 21 5.37 4.76 -19.22
CA LYS A 21 4.46 3.82 -18.52
C LYS A 21 3.96 2.69 -19.41
N SER A 22 3.82 2.93 -20.70
CA SER A 22 3.41 1.92 -21.67
C SER A 22 4.54 0.93 -21.98
N LEU A 23 5.77 1.45 -22.10
CA LEU A 23 7.00 0.68 -22.33
C LEU A 23 7.45 -0.10 -21.10
N SER A 24 7.10 0.34 -19.89
CA SER A 24 7.39 -0.41 -18.65
C SER A 24 6.64 -1.73 -18.55
N LYS A 25 5.53 -1.90 -19.31
CA LYS A 25 4.79 -3.17 -19.37
C LYS A 25 5.43 -4.17 -20.34
N ARG A 26 5.87 -3.69 -21.51
CA ARG A 26 6.58 -4.48 -22.53
C ARG A 26 7.26 -3.55 -23.53
N ARG A 27 8.25 -4.07 -24.26
CA ARG A 27 8.80 -3.41 -25.45
C ARG A 27 7.72 -3.20 -26.52
N LYS A 28 7.74 -2.05 -27.20
CA LYS A 28 6.74 -1.67 -28.22
C LYS A 28 7.40 -1.00 -29.42
N MET A 29 6.73 -1.10 -30.57
CA MET A 29 7.14 -0.40 -31.79
C MET A 29 6.50 1.00 -31.84
N PRO A 30 7.11 1.97 -32.54
CA PRO A 30 6.52 3.31 -32.71
C PRO A 30 5.11 3.28 -33.31
N ALA A 31 4.85 2.38 -34.26
CA ALA A 31 3.52 2.22 -34.86
C ALA A 31 2.47 1.69 -33.86
N GLU A 32 2.86 0.83 -32.92
CA GLU A 32 1.98 0.37 -31.85
C GLU A 32 1.65 1.51 -30.87
N LEU A 33 2.66 2.31 -30.51
CA LEU A 33 2.49 3.47 -29.64
C LEU A 33 1.61 4.54 -30.29
N ALA A 34 1.79 4.80 -31.59
CA ALA A 34 0.97 5.74 -32.36
C ALA A 34 -0.51 5.37 -32.32
N LYS A 35 -0.82 4.08 -32.56
CA LYS A 35 -2.18 3.56 -32.45
C LYS A 35 -2.71 3.65 -31.02
N GLN A 36 -1.91 3.28 -30.02
CA GLN A 36 -2.33 3.28 -28.62
C GLN A 36 -2.67 4.68 -28.10
N PHE A 37 -1.90 5.70 -28.49
CA PHE A 37 -2.10 7.07 -28.03
C PHE A 37 -2.91 7.94 -29.00
N SER A 38 -3.39 7.37 -30.12
CA SER A 38 -4.09 8.10 -31.18
C SER A 38 -3.31 9.32 -31.68
N LEU A 39 -2.00 9.15 -31.88
CA LEU A 39 -1.08 10.19 -32.35
C LEU A 39 -0.48 9.84 -33.70
N ALA A 40 -0.06 10.86 -34.46
CA ALA A 40 0.64 10.66 -35.70
C ALA A 40 1.99 9.92 -35.45
N PRO A 41 2.42 9.03 -36.37
CA PRO A 41 3.70 8.34 -36.23
C PRO A 41 4.91 9.28 -36.11
N SER A 42 4.89 10.44 -36.77
CA SER A 42 5.92 11.47 -36.66
C SER A 42 6.05 12.00 -35.22
N THR A 43 4.93 12.33 -34.59
CA THR A 43 4.86 12.84 -33.21
C THR A 43 5.40 11.82 -32.20
N ILE A 44 5.07 10.54 -32.36
CA ILE A 44 5.63 9.49 -31.50
C ILE A 44 7.15 9.37 -31.67
N ASN A 45 7.65 9.41 -32.90
CA ASN A 45 9.10 9.36 -33.15
C ASN A 45 9.82 10.56 -32.53
N GLU A 46 9.22 11.74 -32.57
CA GLU A 46 9.76 12.93 -31.90
C GLU A 46 9.82 12.75 -30.38
N HIS A 47 8.74 12.27 -29.77
CA HIS A 47 8.71 11.96 -28.34
C HIS A 47 9.76 10.90 -27.95
N LEU A 48 9.89 9.84 -28.72
CA LEU A 48 10.87 8.77 -28.49
C LEU A 48 12.30 9.30 -28.64
N LYS A 49 12.57 10.18 -29.60
CA LYS A 49 13.88 10.82 -29.78
C LYS A 49 14.29 11.63 -28.54
N HIS A 50 13.37 12.40 -27.95
CA HIS A 50 13.66 13.12 -26.71
C HIS A 50 13.93 12.17 -25.53
N LEU A 51 13.16 11.09 -25.42
CA LEU A 51 13.36 10.07 -24.39
C LEU A 51 14.68 9.31 -24.56
N GLU A 52 15.10 9.05 -25.79
CA GLU A 52 16.37 8.41 -26.13
C GLU A 52 17.56 9.32 -25.80
N VAL A 53 17.48 10.63 -26.11
CA VAL A 53 18.51 11.63 -25.74
C VAL A 53 18.74 11.66 -24.22
N SER A 54 17.67 11.57 -23.42
CA SER A 54 17.75 11.49 -21.95
C SER A 54 18.16 10.11 -21.39
N LYS A 55 18.42 9.14 -22.27
CA LYS A 55 18.75 7.74 -21.93
C LYS A 55 17.68 7.02 -21.11
N LEU A 56 16.41 7.42 -21.24
CA LEU A 56 15.27 6.78 -20.55
C LEU A 56 14.71 5.59 -21.33
N VAL A 57 14.92 5.59 -22.64
CA VAL A 57 14.49 4.54 -23.56
C VAL A 57 15.66 4.20 -24.48
N ILE A 58 15.73 2.95 -24.91
CA ILE A 58 16.71 2.49 -25.90
C ILE A 58 16.00 1.84 -27.09
N ARG A 59 16.54 2.09 -28.28
CA ARG A 59 16.20 1.40 -29.51
C ARG A 59 16.87 0.02 -29.55
N LYS A 60 16.08 -1.04 -29.71
CA LYS A 60 16.56 -2.39 -29.99
C LYS A 60 16.36 -2.75 -31.46
N ASN A 61 17.47 -3.02 -32.12
CA ASN A 61 17.47 -3.58 -33.46
C ASN A 61 17.42 -5.11 -33.35
N THR A 62 16.41 -5.71 -33.95
CA THR A 62 16.23 -7.18 -33.97
C THR A 62 16.80 -7.82 -35.24
N GLY A 63 17.58 -7.08 -36.04
CA GLY A 63 18.10 -7.55 -37.33
C GLY A 63 17.06 -7.55 -38.44
N HIS A 64 15.89 -6.97 -38.22
CA HIS A 64 14.80 -6.81 -39.20
C HIS A 64 14.42 -5.33 -39.28
N LYS A 65 13.57 -4.97 -40.26
CA LYS A 65 13.09 -3.58 -40.43
C LYS A 65 12.37 -3.02 -39.19
N TRP A 66 11.83 -3.90 -38.34
CA TRP A 66 11.05 -3.52 -37.17
C TRP A 66 11.97 -3.12 -36.02
N ILE A 67 11.76 -1.90 -35.53
CA ILE A 67 12.50 -1.35 -34.40
C ILE A 67 11.59 -1.35 -33.18
N TYR A 68 12.08 -1.94 -32.10
CA TYR A 68 11.42 -1.92 -30.81
C TYR A 68 12.10 -0.90 -29.90
N TYR A 69 11.29 -0.19 -29.13
CA TYR A 69 11.75 0.64 -28.03
C TYR A 69 11.49 -0.10 -26.73
N GLU A 70 12.45 -0.02 -25.81
CA GLU A 70 12.35 -0.56 -24.47
C GLU A 70 12.86 0.44 -23.44
N LEU A 71 12.36 0.30 -22.22
CA LEU A 71 12.78 1.13 -21.11
C LEU A 71 14.22 0.77 -20.69
N THR A 72 15.06 1.76 -20.43
CA THR A 72 16.36 1.51 -19.81
C THR A 72 16.20 1.26 -18.31
N GLU A 73 17.24 0.75 -17.65
CA GLU A 73 17.27 0.65 -16.18
C GLU A 73 17.02 2.01 -15.52
N LYS A 74 17.63 3.06 -16.08
CA LYS A 74 17.40 4.46 -15.68
C LYS A 74 15.92 4.84 -15.78
N GLY A 75 15.28 4.58 -16.92
CA GLY A 75 13.85 4.86 -17.13
C GLY A 75 12.95 4.04 -16.21
N SER A 76 13.31 2.78 -15.93
CA SER A 76 12.58 1.89 -15.03
C SER A 76 12.59 2.40 -13.59
N ASN A 77 13.75 2.80 -13.09
CA ASN A 77 13.91 3.34 -11.75
C ASN A 77 13.14 4.66 -11.53
N LEU A 78 12.91 5.45 -12.59
CA LEU A 78 12.08 6.66 -12.51
C LEU A 78 10.58 6.38 -12.41
N LEU A 79 10.11 5.30 -13.03
CA LEU A 79 8.71 4.89 -12.96
C LEU A 79 8.40 4.04 -11.72
N ALA A 80 9.43 3.54 -11.03
CA ALA A 80 9.25 2.74 -9.84
C ALA A 80 8.45 3.52 -8.77
N PRO A 81 7.39 2.93 -8.21
CA PRO A 81 6.63 3.57 -7.14
C PRO A 81 7.57 3.83 -5.95
N LYS A 82 7.82 5.10 -5.66
CA LYS A 82 8.70 5.53 -4.54
C LYS A 82 8.15 5.12 -3.18
N PHE A 83 6.83 4.93 -3.07
CA PHE A 83 6.22 4.39 -1.87
C PHE A 83 6.11 2.87 -2.01
N PRO A 84 6.88 2.09 -1.21
CA PRO A 84 6.68 0.67 -1.20
C PRO A 84 5.26 0.42 -0.67
N ILE A 85 4.43 -0.27 -1.45
CA ILE A 85 3.06 -0.64 -1.05
C ILE A 85 3.06 -1.33 0.33
N ASN A 86 4.17 -1.98 0.67
CA ASN A 86 4.45 -2.59 1.97
C ASN A 86 4.39 -1.60 3.14
N LEU A 87 4.85 -0.34 2.97
CA LEU A 87 4.76 0.69 4.02
C LEU A 87 3.31 1.09 4.26
N VAL A 88 2.53 1.27 3.19
CA VAL A 88 1.10 1.60 3.28
C VAL A 88 0.33 0.46 3.96
N LEU A 89 0.59 -0.79 3.57
CA LEU A 89 -0.02 -1.96 4.21
C LEU A 89 0.37 -2.09 5.68
N SER A 90 1.64 -1.86 6.02
CA SER A 90 2.11 -1.93 7.40
C SER A 90 1.47 -0.86 8.28
N LEU A 91 1.31 0.36 7.75
CA LEU A 91 0.69 1.46 8.49
C LEU A 91 -0.82 1.23 8.69
N ALA A 92 -1.52 0.79 7.65
CA ALA A 92 -2.94 0.47 7.72
C ALA A 92 -3.20 -0.69 8.71
N GLY A 93 -2.38 -1.75 8.68
CA GLY A 93 -2.46 -2.86 9.63
C GLY A 93 -2.22 -2.43 11.08
N GLY A 94 -1.26 -1.52 11.32
CA GLY A 94 -1.01 -0.96 12.65
C GLY A 94 -2.20 -0.20 13.23
N ILE A 95 -2.88 0.61 12.41
CA ILE A 95 -4.08 1.36 12.84
C ILE A 95 -5.20 0.41 13.24
N ILE A 96 -5.46 -0.64 12.45
CA ILE A 96 -6.49 -1.66 12.75
C ILE A 96 -6.14 -2.42 14.03
N PHE A 97 -4.87 -2.75 14.24
CA PHE A 97 -4.40 -3.45 15.44
C PHE A 97 -4.61 -2.61 16.70
N VAL A 98 -4.22 -1.33 16.67
CA VAL A 98 -4.41 -0.40 17.80
C VAL A 98 -5.90 -0.17 18.06
N ALA A 99 -6.72 0.02 17.02
CA ALA A 99 -8.17 0.17 17.16
C ALA A 99 -8.84 -1.07 17.78
N GLY A 100 -8.41 -2.27 17.37
CA GLY A 100 -8.90 -3.53 17.95
C GLY A 100 -8.53 -3.70 19.42
N LEU A 101 -7.31 -3.33 19.81
CA LEU A 101 -6.89 -3.33 21.22
C LEU A 101 -7.66 -2.30 22.04
N LEU A 102 -7.84 -1.08 21.54
CA LEU A 102 -8.63 -0.05 22.21
C LEU A 102 -10.07 -0.53 22.45
N TYR A 103 -10.71 -1.12 21.44
CA TYR A 103 -12.08 -1.64 21.57
C TYR A 103 -12.18 -2.73 22.65
N GLN A 104 -11.15 -3.56 22.83
CA GLN A 104 -11.17 -4.65 23.81
C GLN A 104 -10.85 -4.21 25.25
N PHE A 105 -10.06 -3.15 25.43
CA PHE A 105 -9.61 -2.67 26.74
C PHE A 105 -10.44 -1.51 27.31
N LEU A 106 -11.07 -0.67 26.48
CA LEU A 106 -11.91 0.45 26.95
C LEU A 106 -13.13 0.05 27.80
N PRO A 107 -13.97 -0.94 27.43
CA PRO A 107 -15.16 -1.26 28.22
C PRO A 107 -14.79 -1.81 29.61
N LYS A 108 -13.67 -2.54 29.70
CA LYS A 108 -13.24 -3.20 30.94
C LYS A 108 -12.81 -2.23 32.03
N THR A 109 -12.31 -1.04 31.70
CA THR A 109 -11.90 -0.04 32.70
C THR A 109 -13.07 0.81 33.19
N VAL A 110 -14.06 1.06 32.32
CA VAL A 110 -15.30 1.77 32.67
C VAL A 110 -16.14 0.92 33.63
N ASP A 111 -16.18 -0.40 33.43
CA ASP A 111 -16.86 -1.32 34.35
C ASP A 111 -16.16 -1.46 35.72
N MET A 112 -14.83 -1.30 35.77
CA MET A 112 -14.10 -1.26 37.04
C MET A 112 -14.34 0.06 37.79
N ALA A 113 -14.44 1.19 37.08
CA ALA A 113 -14.75 2.49 37.65
C ALA A 113 -16.21 2.57 38.15
N SER A 114 -17.17 2.02 37.40
CA SER A 114 -18.57 1.96 37.82
C SER A 114 -18.77 1.09 39.07
N ARG A 115 -18.01 -0.02 39.20
CA ARG A 115 -18.00 -0.86 40.41
C ARG A 115 -17.42 -0.16 41.64
N ALA A 116 -16.37 0.66 41.49
CA ALA A 116 -15.81 1.42 42.60
C ALA A 116 -16.79 2.48 43.14
N VAL A 117 -17.53 3.13 42.23
CA VAL A 117 -18.58 4.11 42.58
C VAL A 117 -19.80 3.43 43.21
N GLU A 118 -20.21 2.26 42.72
CA GLU A 118 -21.32 1.48 43.27
C GLU A 118 -20.99 0.88 44.65
N THR A 119 -19.74 0.48 44.89
CA THR A 119 -19.30 -0.02 46.21
C THR A 119 -19.18 1.12 47.23
N ALA A 120 -18.77 2.32 46.81
CA ALA A 120 -18.75 3.50 47.67
C ALA A 120 -20.16 4.00 48.04
N THR A 121 -21.13 3.88 47.12
CA THR A 121 -22.53 4.25 47.38
C THR A 121 -23.29 3.21 48.19
N LYS A 122 -23.01 1.90 48.01
CA LYS A 122 -23.56 0.82 48.85
C LYS A 122 -22.93 0.75 50.26
N SER A 123 -21.71 1.25 50.46
CA SER A 123 -21.11 1.34 51.81
C SER A 123 -21.78 2.41 52.69
N ALA A 124 -22.44 3.40 52.09
CA ALA A 124 -23.20 4.42 52.81
C ALA A 124 -24.69 4.07 53.00
N ALA A 125 -25.19 3.02 52.35
CA ALA A 125 -26.60 2.63 52.38
C ALA A 125 -26.73 1.14 52.73
N ASP A 126 -27.24 0.89 53.93
CA ASP A 126 -27.75 -0.38 54.47
C ASP A 126 -26.81 -1.36 55.18
N ILE A 127 -26.76 -1.15 56.51
CA ILE A 127 -27.12 -2.17 57.49
C ILE A 127 -28.33 -2.96 56.99
N SER A 128 -28.21 -4.29 56.94
CA SER A 128 -29.29 -5.29 56.78
C SER A 128 -29.49 -5.89 55.39
N THR A 129 -29.52 -7.21 55.44
CA THR A 129 -30.07 -8.18 54.49
C THR A 129 -29.14 -8.69 53.39
N LEU A 130 -28.75 -9.94 53.63
CA LEU A 130 -28.04 -10.86 52.77
C LEU A 130 -28.80 -11.09 51.45
N GLN A 131 -28.24 -10.62 50.34
CA GLN A 131 -28.09 -11.31 49.03
C GLN A 131 -27.62 -10.28 47.97
N PRO A 132 -26.67 -10.64 47.08
CA PRO A 132 -26.96 -11.63 46.05
C PRO A 132 -25.81 -12.59 45.72
N ALA A 133 -26.10 -13.88 45.76
CA ALA A 133 -25.39 -14.84 44.93
C ALA A 133 -26.07 -14.86 43.55
N LYS A 134 -25.56 -14.05 42.61
CA LYS A 134 -25.69 -14.33 41.17
C LYS A 134 -24.36 -14.04 40.51
N VAL A 135 -23.43 -14.96 40.74
CA VAL A 135 -22.32 -15.19 39.82
C VAL A 135 -22.95 -15.75 38.55
N GLN A 136 -22.93 -14.99 37.47
CA GLN A 136 -22.46 -15.42 36.14
C GLN A 136 -22.83 -14.32 35.14
N GLU A 137 -21.85 -13.51 34.75
CA GLU A 137 -21.80 -13.07 33.36
C GLU A 137 -20.45 -13.57 32.85
N MET A 138 -20.49 -14.77 32.27
CA MET A 138 -19.35 -15.34 31.57
C MET A 138 -18.95 -14.33 30.51
N VAL A 139 -17.67 -13.95 30.53
CA VAL A 139 -17.05 -13.17 29.46
C VAL A 139 -17.28 -13.94 28.16
N GLN A 140 -18.29 -13.53 27.38
CA GLN A 140 -18.52 -14.04 26.05
C GLN A 140 -17.42 -13.42 25.19
N ILE A 141 -16.27 -14.08 25.16
CA ILE A 141 -15.18 -13.73 24.25
C ILE A 141 -15.75 -13.93 22.87
N ASP A 142 -16.21 -12.84 22.25
CA ASP A 142 -16.76 -12.86 20.90
C ASP A 142 -15.73 -13.48 19.97
N THR A 143 -15.96 -14.74 19.62
CA THR A 143 -15.02 -15.57 18.87
C THR A 143 -14.65 -14.89 17.55
N VAL A 144 -15.58 -14.10 17.02
CA VAL A 144 -15.45 -13.24 15.85
C VAL A 144 -14.33 -12.19 16.03
N THR A 145 -14.26 -11.52 17.18
CA THR A 145 -13.22 -10.50 17.42
C THR A 145 -11.83 -11.10 17.55
N THR A 146 -11.69 -12.24 18.22
CA THR A 146 -10.42 -12.97 18.32
C THR A 146 -9.95 -13.46 16.96
N ILE A 147 -10.87 -13.97 16.13
CA ILE A 147 -10.58 -14.38 14.74
C ILE A 147 -10.11 -13.17 13.92
N LEU A 148 -10.73 -12.00 14.07
CA LEU A 148 -10.37 -10.79 13.31
C LEU A 148 -8.97 -10.27 13.67
N VAL A 149 -8.58 -10.33 14.95
CA VAL A 149 -7.23 -9.99 15.41
C VAL A 149 -6.18 -10.98 14.89
N ILE A 150 -6.48 -12.28 14.88
CA ILE A 150 -5.59 -13.32 14.34
C ILE A 150 -5.42 -13.17 12.82
N ILE A 151 -6.49 -12.86 12.09
CA ILE A 151 -6.41 -12.56 10.65
C ILE A 151 -5.55 -11.31 10.41
N GLY A 152 -5.71 -10.27 11.22
CA GLY A 152 -4.86 -9.07 11.18
C GLY A 152 -3.38 -9.40 11.37
N ALA A 153 -3.05 -10.20 12.39
CA ALA A 153 -1.68 -10.64 12.66
C ALA A 153 -1.12 -11.53 11.54
N ALA A 154 -1.93 -12.42 10.97
CA ALA A 154 -1.56 -13.29 9.86
C ALA A 154 -1.28 -12.50 8.56
N LEU A 155 -2.05 -11.44 8.27
CA LEU A 155 -1.81 -10.56 7.13
C LEU A 155 -0.51 -9.76 7.27
N ILE A 156 -0.19 -9.29 8.49
CA ILE A 156 1.07 -8.63 8.80
C ILE A 156 2.24 -9.62 8.61
N GLY A 157 2.11 -10.84 9.14
CA GLY A 157 3.10 -11.91 8.99
C GLY A 157 3.31 -12.32 7.53
N PHE A 158 2.23 -12.45 6.76
CA PHE A 158 2.29 -12.76 5.32
C PHE A 158 2.96 -11.63 4.52
N GLY A 159 2.69 -10.37 4.87
CA GLY A 159 3.35 -9.19 4.29
C GLY A 159 4.86 -9.19 4.54
N LEU A 160 5.29 -9.50 5.77
CA LEU A 160 6.70 -9.64 6.15
C LEU A 160 7.36 -10.85 5.48
N TYR A 161 6.68 -11.99 5.40
CA TYR A 161 7.18 -13.20 4.73
C TYR A 161 7.42 -12.95 3.23
N ARG A 162 6.50 -12.23 2.57
CA ARG A 162 6.66 -11.85 1.17
C ARG A 162 7.80 -10.84 0.95
N ARG A 163 8.13 -10.01 1.96
CA ARG A 163 9.29 -9.10 1.94
C ARG A 163 10.60 -9.88 1.91
N PHE A 164 10.74 -10.93 2.73
CA PHE A 164 11.96 -11.75 2.77
C PHE A 164 12.17 -12.60 1.50
N ARG A 165 11.09 -13.11 0.89
CA ARG A 165 11.21 -13.94 -0.32
C ARG A 165 11.65 -13.17 -1.59
N LYS A 166 11.58 -11.84 -1.60
CA LYS A 166 12.09 -11.02 -2.72
C LYS A 166 13.57 -10.63 -2.59
N LEU A 167 14.24 -11.03 -1.50
CA LEU A 167 15.65 -10.72 -1.21
C LEU A 167 16.58 -11.94 -1.41
N ASN A 168 16.03 -13.12 -1.72
CA ASN A 168 16.76 -14.30 -2.25
C ASN A 168 16.39 -14.50 -3.72
#